data_AF-A0A1V1PJ97-F1
#
_entry.id   AF-A0A1V1PJ97-F1
#
_cell.length_a   1.000
_cell.length_b   1.000
_cell.length_c   1.000
_cell.angle_alpha   90.00
_cell.angle_beta   90.00
_cell.angle_gamma   90.00
#
_symmetry.space_group_name_H-M   'P 1'
#
loop_
_entity.id
_entity.type
_entity.pdbx_description
1 polymer ?
#
loop_
_entity_poly.entity_id
_entity_poly.type
_entity_poly.pdbx_seq_one_letter_code
_entity_poly.pdbx_strand_id
1 'polypeptide(L)' 'MVIETPSGAKLSANVEEQARRLALALDAIESALEKIGPGAEPSAVVAALTGPVSAFDTAAKGA' A
#
# COMPACT_ATOMS: atom_id res chain seq x y z
N MET A 1 27.96 25.34 2.17
CA MET A 1 26.53 25.31 1.84
C MET A 1 25.99 24.02 2.42
N VAL A 2 25.46 24.09 3.65
CA VAL A 2 24.84 22.93 4.32
C VAL A 2 23.42 22.86 3.79
N ILE A 3 23.08 21.77 3.10
CA ILE A 3 21.70 21.51 2.71
C ILE A 3 21.03 20.98 3.98
N GLU A 4 20.52 21.90 4.79
CA GLU A 4 19.64 21.56 5.90
C GLU A 4 18.36 20.99 5.29
N THR A 5 18.26 19.67 5.29
CA THR A 5 16.98 19.02 5.07
C THR A 5 16.04 19.50 6.17
N PRO A 6 14.77 19.86 5.87
CA PRO A 6 13.78 20.14 6.90
C PRO A 6 13.40 18.82 7.59
N SER A 7 14.31 18.32 8.43
CA SER A 7 14.11 17.18 9.29
C SER A 7 13.41 17.67 10.54
N GLY A 8 12.07 17.62 10.57
CA GLY A 8 11.31 17.99 11.76
C GLY A 8 9.84 18.37 11.56
N ALA A 9 9.35 18.50 10.33
CA ALA A 9 7.91 18.68 10.14
C ALA A 9 7.19 17.37 10.47
N LYS A 10 6.63 17.27 11.69
CA LYS A 10 5.70 16.19 12.04
C LYS A 10 4.60 16.19 10.97
N LEU A 11 4.49 15.09 10.23
CA LEU A 11 3.39 14.93 9.29
C LEU A 11 2.09 15.13 10.06
N SER A 12 1.06 15.69 9.42
CA SER A 12 -0.23 15.77 10.09
C SER A 12 -0.68 14.35 10.43
N ALA A 13 -1.36 14.15 11.57
CA ALA A 13 -1.80 12.82 11.99
C ALA A 13 -2.63 12.11 10.90
N ASN A 14 -3.30 12.89 10.03
CA ASN A 14 -4.02 12.38 8.87
C ASN A 14 -3.09 11.79 7.80
N VAL A 15 -1.96 12.45 7.50
CA VAL A 15 -0.98 11.95 6.54
C VAL A 15 -0.26 10.71 7.10
N GLU A 16 0.05 10.68 8.39
CA GLU A 16 0.64 9.50 9.04
C GLU A 16 -0.32 8.29 8.98
N GLU A 17 -1.60 8.51 9.28
CA GLU A 17 -2.61 7.46 9.22
C GLU A 17 -2.86 6.99 7.78
N GLN A 18 -2.86 7.90 6.80
CA GLN A 18 -2.97 7.54 5.39
C GLN A 18 -1.77 6.69 4.93
N ALA A 19 -0.55 7.10 5.30
CA ALA A 19 0.67 6.35 4.99
C ALA A 19 0.64 4.95 5.63
N ARG A 20 0.14 4.84 6.87
CA ARG A 20 -0.02 3.55 7.55
C ARG A 20 -1.01 2.63 6.82
N ARG A 21 -2.16 3.17 6.37
CA ARG A 21 -3.16 2.41 5.61
C ARG A 21 -2.61 1.93 4.26
N LEU A 22 -1.86 2.79 3.57
CA LEU A 22 -1.18 2.44 2.32
C LEU A 22 -0.17 1.31 2.52
N ALA A 23 0.68 1.41 3.56
CA ALA A 23 1.67 0.38 3.88
C ALA A 23 1.00 -0.98 4.14
N LEU A 24 -0.05 -1.02 4.96
CA LEU A 24 -0.80 -2.25 5.25
C LEU A 24 -1.44 -2.85 3.99
N ALA A 25 -1.94 -2.01 3.08
CA ALA A 25 -2.51 -2.49 1.83
C ALA A 25 -1.43 -3.05 0.88
N LEU A 26 -0.24 -2.45 0.85
CA LEU A 26 0.91 -2.98 0.10
C LEU A 26 1.37 -4.32 0.66
N ASP A 27 1.51 -4.45 1.97
CA ASP A 27 1.87 -5.72 2.63
C ASP A 27 0.87 -6.84 2.26
N ALA A 28 -0.42 -6.50 2.20
CA ALA A 28 -1.46 -7.44 1.80
C ALA A 28 -1.36 -7.85 0.32
N ILE A 29 -1.00 -6.92 -0.57
CA ILE A 29 -0.74 -7.21 -1.99
C ILE A 29 0.49 -8.11 -2.13
N GLU A 30 1.59 -7.80 -1.46
CA GLU A 30 2.82 -8.61 -1.48
C GLU A 30 2.55 -10.02 -0.96
N SER A 31 1.88 -10.16 0.19
CA SER A 31 1.52 -11.48 0.73
C SER A 31 0.57 -12.27 -0.17
N ALA A 32 -0.30 -11.60 -0.95
CA ALA A 32 -1.14 -12.25 -1.94
C ALA A 32 -0.31 -12.74 -3.13
N LEU A 33 0.63 -11.92 -3.63
CA LEU A 33 1.53 -12.27 -4.72
C LEU A 33 2.46 -13.44 -4.36
N GLU A 34 2.99 -13.49 -3.14
CA GLU A 34 3.82 -14.62 -2.68
C GLU A 34 3.08 -15.97 -2.69
N LYS A 35 1.76 -15.95 -2.52
CA LYS A 35 0.91 -17.15 -2.55
C LYS A 35 0.49 -17.52 -3.98
N ILE A 36 0.58 -16.59 -4.91
CA ILE A 36 0.31 -16.83 -6.33
C ILE A 36 1.57 -17.43 -6.95
N GLY A 37 1.51 -18.72 -7.27
CA GLY A 37 2.61 -19.39 -7.97
C GLY A 37 2.87 -18.82 -9.36
N PRO A 38 4.09 -18.94 -9.90
CA PRO A 38 4.38 -18.59 -11.28
C PRO A 38 3.50 -19.42 -12.22
N GLY A 39 2.93 -18.77 -13.24
CA GLY A 39 2.00 -19.41 -14.18
C GLY A 39 0.57 -19.60 -13.66
N ALA A 40 0.21 -18.98 -12.53
CA ALA A 40 -1.17 -18.98 -12.06
C ALA A 40 -2.14 -18.42 -13.12
N GLU A 41 -3.31 -19.04 -13.19
CA GLU A 41 -4.38 -18.61 -14.09
C GLU A 41 -4.78 -17.16 -13.80
N PRO A 42 -5.05 -16.33 -14.82
CA PRO A 42 -5.39 -14.92 -14.63
C PRO A 42 -6.57 -14.69 -13.68
N SER A 43 -7.55 -15.59 -13.67
CA SER A 43 -8.71 -15.53 -12.75
C SER A 43 -8.31 -15.69 -11.29
N ALA A 44 -7.34 -16.56 -10.99
CA ALA A 44 -6.81 -16.74 -9.64
C ALA A 44 -6.03 -15.51 -9.16
N VAL A 45 -5.27 -14.88 -10.07
CA VAL A 45 -4.56 -13.62 -9.79
C VAL A 45 -5.55 -12.51 -9.45
N VAL A 46 -6.60 -12.35 -10.26
CA VAL A 46 -7.66 -11.35 -10.01
C VAL A 46 -8.35 -11.63 -8.68
N ALA A 47 -8.73 -12.88 -8.41
CA ALA A 47 -9.41 -13.25 -7.16
C ALA A 47 -8.57 -12.93 -5.92
N ALA A 48 -7.27 -13.19 -5.98
CA ALA A 48 -6.34 -12.94 -4.88
C ALA A 48 -6.03 -11.45 -4.66
N LEU A 49 -5.97 -10.65 -5.74
CA LEU A 49 -5.57 -9.24 -5.67
C LEU A 49 -6.72 -8.24 -5.56
N THR A 50 -7.94 -8.61 -5.91
CA THR A 50 -9.09 -7.66 -5.92
C THR A 50 -9.27 -6.96 -4.58
N GLY A 51 -9.30 -7.70 -3.47
CA GLY A 51 -9.46 -7.13 -2.13
C GLY A 51 -8.32 -6.18 -1.73
N PRO A 52 -7.05 -6.65 -1.72
CA PRO A 52 -5.90 -5.82 -1.38
C PRO A 52 -5.77 -4.55 -2.25
N VAL A 53 -6.01 -4.66 -3.56
CA VAL A 53 -5.96 -3.51 -4.48
C VAL A 53 -7.06 -2.50 -4.19
N SER A 54 -8.29 -2.94 -3.89
CA SER A 54 -9.36 -2.03 -3.47
C SER A 54 -9.07 -1.33 -2.14
N ALA A 55 -8.43 -2.03 -1.19
CA ALA A 55 -7.99 -1.43 0.08
C ALA A 55 -6.92 -0.36 -0.14
N PHE A 56 -5.97 -0.61 -1.06
CA PHE A 56 -4.96 0.36 -1.45
C PHE A 56 -5.58 1.60 -2.11
N ASP A 57 -6.48 1.41 -3.08
CA ASP A 57 -7.18 2.51 -3.77
C ASP A 57 -7.97 3.39 -2.78
N THR A 58 -8.66 2.76 -1.81
CA THR A 58 -9.38 3.48 -0.75
C THR A 58 -8.43 4.28 0.13
N ALA A 59 -7.28 3.71 0.51
CA ALA A 59 -6.27 4.40 1.30
C ALA A 59 -5.63 5.57 0.52
N ALA A 60 -5.39 5.41 -0.78
CA ALA A 60 -4.83 6.43 -1.65
C ALA A 60 -5.78 7.64 -1.81
N LYS A 61 -7.09 7.39 -1.87
CA LYS A 61 -8.11 8.44 -1.98
C LYS A 61 -8.34 9.20 -0.67
N GLY A 62 -7.85 8.69 0.46
CA GLY A 62 -7.87 9.41 1.74
C GLY A 62 -9.21 9.42 2.47
N ALA A 63 -10.17 8.57 2.07
CA ALA A 63 -11.55 8.44 2.57
C ALA A 63 -12.36 9.74 2.63
#